data_AF-A0A968ZQY8-F1
#
_entry.id   AF-A0A968ZQY8-F1
#
_cell.length_a   1.000
_cell.length_b   1.000
_cell.length_c   1.000
_cell.angle_alpha   90.00
_cell.angle_beta   90.00
_cell.angle_gamma   90.00
#
_symmetry.space_group_name_H-M   'P 1'
#
loop_
_entity.id
_entity.type
_entity.pdbx_description
1 polymer ?
#
loop_
_entity_poly.entity_id
_entity_poly.type
_entity_poly.pdbx_seq_one_letter_code
_entity_poly.pdbx_strand_id
1 'polypeptide(L)' 'MNYSLDAMGYGPLRGQIAQYICQVRAVKCTQEQILITNGTQQALGLIVRLLVNPQEAIASKSRLLERTKGV' A
#
# COMPACT_ATOMS: atom_id res chain seq x y z
N MET A 1 9.94 25.04 10.51
CA MET A 1 10.22 23.88 9.63
C MET A 1 9.32 22.73 10.04
N ASN A 2 8.29 22.41 9.25
CA ASN A 2 7.33 21.33 9.53
C ASN A 2 7.85 20.00 8.97
N TYR A 3 8.95 19.49 9.51
CA TYR A 3 9.32 18.10 9.26
C TYR A 3 8.53 17.22 10.23
N SER A 4 7.64 16.38 9.69
CA SER A 4 6.99 15.32 10.44
C SER A 4 8.08 14.39 10.98
N LEU A 5 8.33 14.41 12.30
CA LEU A 5 9.19 13.45 12.99
C LEU A 5 8.57 12.04 13.05
N ASP A 6 7.29 11.94 12.71
CA ASP A 6 6.57 10.68 12.66
C ASP A 6 6.87 9.93 11.36
N ALA A 7 7.49 8.76 11.49
CA ALA A 7 7.80 7.86 10.38
C ALA A 7 6.55 7.35 9.66
N MET A 8 5.38 7.37 10.33
CA MET A 8 4.10 7.00 9.73
C MET A 8 3.52 8.12 8.84
N GLY A 9 4.07 9.33 8.93
CA GLY A 9 3.61 10.51 8.24
C GLY A 9 2.57 11.32 9.03
N TYR A 10 2.00 12.34 8.38
CA TYR A 10 1.20 13.36 9.05
C TYR A 10 -0.07 12.80 9.72
N GLY A 11 -0.11 12.84 11.05
CA GLY A 11 -1.17 12.27 11.89
C GLY A 11 -2.60 12.67 11.49
N PRO A 12 -2.92 13.98 11.34
CA PRO A 12 -4.26 14.40 10.95
C PRO A 12 -4.74 13.81 9.62
N LEU A 13 -3.84 13.65 8.64
CA LEU A 13 -4.16 13.00 7.37
C LEU A 13 -4.48 11.52 7.57
N ARG A 14 -3.70 10.80 8.39
CA ARG A 14 -3.97 9.39 8.71
C ARG A 14 -5.35 9.21 9.35
N GLY A 15 -5.73 10.09 10.28
CA GLY A 15 -7.07 10.08 10.90
C GLY A 15 -8.20 10.24 9.88
N GLN A 16 -8.06 11.18 8.95
CA GLN A 16 -9.06 11.40 7.89
C GLN A 16 -9.16 10.21 6.93
N ILE A 17 -8.02 9.61 6.54
CA ILE A 17 -8.02 8.42 5.69
C ILE A 17 -8.71 7.25 6.39
N ALA A 18 -8.42 7.01 7.68
CA ALA A 18 -9.04 5.93 8.46
C ALA A 18 -10.58 6.04 8.46
N GLN A 19 -11.10 7.25 8.70
CA GLN A 19 -12.55 7.50 8.64
C GLN A 19 -13.11 7.21 7.26
N TYR A 20 -12.46 7.71 6.21
CA TYR A 20 -12.91 7.54 4.83
C TYR A 20 -12.94 6.07 4.38
N ILE A 21 -11.87 5.30 4.60
CA ILE A 21 -11.82 3.91 4.14
C ILE A 21 -12.71 2.98 4.96
N CYS A 22 -12.94 3.29 6.24
CA CYS A 22 -13.92 2.58 7.05
C CYS A 22 -15.34 2.76 6.48
N GLN A 23 -15.70 3.98 6.10
CA GLN A 23 -17.03 4.28 5.53
C GLN A 23 -17.21 3.71 4.11
N VAL A 24 -16.23 3.89 3.23
CA VAL A 24 -16.37 3.55 1.81
C VAL A 24 -16.07 2.09 1.52
N ARG A 25 -15.20 1.45 2.30
CA ARG A 25 -14.69 0.08 2.02
C ARG A 25 -14.87 -0.89 3.19
N ALA A 26 -15.57 -0.49 4.25
CA ALA A 26 -15.77 -1.30 5.46
C ALA A 26 -14.47 -1.83 6.09
N VAL A 27 -13.35 -1.13 5.87
CA VAL A 27 -12.06 -1.50 6.43
C VAL A 27 -12.00 -1.02 7.88
N LYS A 28 -11.95 -1.96 8.83
CA LYS A 28 -11.74 -1.65 10.25
C LYS A 28 -10.26 -1.38 10.50
N CYS A 29 -9.90 -0.12 10.68
CA CYS A 29 -8.54 0.28 11.03
C CYS A 29 -8.51 1.58 11.85
N THR A 30 -7.45 1.78 12.61
CA THR A 30 -7.14 3.04 13.29
C THR A 30 -6.06 3.81 12.53
N GLN A 31 -5.88 5.10 12.85
CA GLN A 31 -4.87 5.94 12.22
C GLN A 31 -3.43 5.40 12.40
N GLU A 32 -3.16 4.71 13.52
CA GLU A 32 -1.86 4.07 13.82
C GLU A 32 -1.53 2.92 12.87
N GLN A 33 -2.52 2.37 12.18
CA GLN A 33 -2.38 1.28 11.21
C GLN A 33 -2.22 1.80 9.77
N ILE A 34 -2.13 3.12 9.58
CA ILE A 34 -2.02 3.75 8.25
C ILE A 34 -0.63 4.35 8.10
N LEU A 35 0.09 3.96 7.04
CA LEU A 35 1.37 4.55 6.66
C LEU A 35 1.20 5.43 5.42
N ILE A 36 1.58 6.71 5.51
CA ILE A 36 1.63 7.60 4.35
C ILE A 36 2.88 7.30 3.53
N THR A 37 2.72 7.14 2.22
CA THR A 37 3.82 6.86 1.27
C THR A 37 3.81 7.87 0.13
N ASN A 38 4.94 8.03 -0.55
CA ASN A 38 5.09 8.79 -1.80
C ASN A 38 4.56 8.00 -3.01
N GLY A 39 3.44 7.28 -2.83
CA GLY A 39 2.74 6.56 -3.89
C GLY A 39 2.97 5.05 -3.92
N THR A 40 2.28 4.40 -4.86
CA THR A 40 2.10 2.94 -4.92
C THR A 40 3.41 2.17 -5.08
N GLN A 41 4.38 2.69 -5.85
CA GLN A 41 5.65 1.99 -6.05
C GLN A 41 6.44 1.85 -4.75
N GLN A 42 6.49 2.91 -3.93
CA GLN A 42 7.12 2.85 -2.61
C GLN A 42 6.36 1.90 -1.68
N ALA A 43 5.03 1.99 -1.65
CA ALA A 43 4.18 1.12 -0.84
C ALA A 43 4.39 -0.36 -1.18
N LEU A 44 4.35 -0.72 -2.46
CA LEU A 44 4.60 -2.09 -2.91
C LEU A 44 6.02 -2.55 -2.58
N GLY A 45 7.02 -1.68 -2.76
CA GLY A 45 8.41 -1.99 -2.39
C GLY A 45 8.56 -2.33 -0.90
N LEU A 46 7.84 -1.62 -0.01
CA LEU A 46 7.81 -1.93 1.42
C LEU A 46 7.10 -3.24 1.72
N ILE A 47 5.93 -3.46 1.12
CA ILE A 47 5.13 -4.69 1.29
C ILE A 47 5.95 -5.92 0.89
N VAL A 48 6.63 -5.88 -0.26
CA VAL A 48 7.47 -6.98 -0.72
C VAL A 48 8.61 -7.25 0.25
N ARG A 49 9.30 -6.21 0.73
CA ARG A 49 10.42 -6.38 1.69
C ARG A 49 9.97 -6.93 3.05
N LEU A 50 8.73 -6.67 3.46
CA LEU A 50 8.19 -7.13 4.74
C LEU A 50 7.62 -8.55 4.67
N LEU A 51 7.02 -8.93 3.54
CA LEU A 51 6.24 -10.16 3.43
C LEU A 51 6.94 -11.27 2.64
N VAL A 52 7.93 -10.95 1.81
CA VAL A 52 8.52 -11.91 0.86
C VAL A 52 9.94 -12.26 1.27
N ASN A 53 10.21 -13.56 1.38
CA ASN A 53 11.55 -14.05 1.68
C ASN A 53 12.41 -14.12 0.41
N PRO A 54 13.75 -14.12 0.54
CA PRO A 54 14.63 -14.44 -0.58
C PRO A 54 14.21 -15.75 -1.24
N GLN A 55 14.13 -15.77 -2.57
CA GLN A 55 13.74 -16.93 -3.40
C GLN A 55 12.24 -17.30 -3.36
N GLU A 56 11.40 -16.57 -2.63
CA GLU A 56 9.96 -16.73 -2.65
C GLU A 56 9.34 -16.03 -3.88
N ALA A 57 8.45 -16.73 -4.58
CA ALA A 57 7.79 -16.20 -5.76
C ALA A 57 6.45 -15.53 -5.39
N ILE A 58 6.14 -14.40 -6.01
CA ILE A 58 4.84 -13.74 -5.90
C ILE A 58 4.08 -13.81 -7.24
N ALA A 59 2.76 -13.96 -7.16
CA ALA A 59 1.91 -13.88 -8.35
C ALA A 59 1.79 -12.43 -8.82
N SER A 60 2.13 -12.17 -10.08
CA SER A 60 1.94 -10.87 -10.73
C SER A 60 1.16 -11.06 -12.02
N LYS A 61 0.10 -10.25 -12.22
CA LYS A 61 -0.70 -10.31 -13.44
C LYS A 61 0.12 -9.71 -14.59
N SER A 62 0.56 -10.56 -15.52
CA SER A 62 1.18 -10.11 -16.77
C SER A 62 0.11 -9.94 -17.85
N ARG A 63 0.07 -8.76 -18.49
CA ARG A 63 -0.79 -8.48 -19.66
C ARG A 63 -0.36 -9.24 -20.92
N LEU A 64 0.85 -9.83 -20.93
CA LEU A 64 1.40 -10.50 -22.11
C LEU A 64 0.74 -11.85 -22.43
N LEU A 65 -0.04 -12.42 -21.49
CA LEU A 65 -0.72 -13.71 -21.71
C LEU A 65 -2.03 -13.61 -22.51
N GLU A 66 -2.56 -12.40 -22.74
CA GLU A 66 -3.79 -12.19 -23.53
C GLU A 66 -3.53 -12.08 -25.04
N ARG A 67 -2.27 -11.89 -25.47
CA ARG A 67 -1.91 -11.73 -26.90
C ARG A 67 -1.65 -13.06 -27.63
N THR A 68 -1.55 -14.19 -26.92
CA THR A 68 -1.16 -15.49 -27.52
C THR A 68 -2.30 -16.49 -27.68
N LYS A 69 -3.55 -16.15 -27.32
CA LYS A 69 -4.74 -17.00 -27.53
C LYS A 69 -5.56 -16.65 -28.78
N GLY A 70 -4.94 -15.96 -29.74
CA GLY A 70 -5.57 -15.48 -30.97
C GLY A 70 -4.88 -15.94 -32.24
N VAL A 71 -4.37 -17.17 -32.27
CA VAL A 71 -3.96 -17.89 -33.49
C VAL A 71 -4.62 -19.25 -33.47
#